data_AF-A0A443YVJ9-F1
#
_entry.id   AF-A0A443YVJ9-F1
#
_cell.length_a   1.000
_cell.length_b   1.000
_cell.length_c   1.000
_cell.angle_alpha   90.00
_cell.angle_beta   90.00
_cell.angle_gamma   90.00
#
_symmetry.space_group_name_H-M   'P 1'
#
loop_
_entity.id
_entity.type
_entity.pdbx_description
1 polymer ?
#
loop_
_entity_poly.entity_id
_entity_poly.type
_entity_poly.pdbx_seq_one_letter_code
_entity_poly.pdbx_strand_id
1 'polypeptide(L)'
;MEAFATDIETGRTIHISNALNSKNYICKVCGTQLFPIMGTVKKRHFRHKSLKKHQHRINGETRLHREAKRILEFFKLVELPDQLGPAELEYVQLEKSHIRGPHVIRPDVTARVGSQEIFIEIKVTHAVSEYKRDRLLAFNIDTIEIDLSMYVGRTTLSEHDLQMAVIFDARRTFVHRRGIHLFPRLTSRLYHFWNKLRGLLKPRRPMKFQDRDPDSGQSYWNFG
;
A
#
# COMPACT_ATOMS: atom_id res chain seq x y z
N MET A 1 -7.41 -9.96 9.11
CA MET A 1 -8.35 -11.09 8.96
C MET A 1 -9.16 -10.84 7.70
N GLU A 2 -9.32 -11.83 6.83
CA GLU A 2 -10.00 -11.65 5.54
C GLU A 2 -11.51 -11.88 5.68
N ALA A 3 -12.33 -10.94 5.23
CA ALA A 3 -13.78 -11.06 5.26
C ALA A 3 -14.37 -11.55 3.92
N PHE A 4 -13.55 -11.63 2.87
CA PHE A 4 -13.99 -12.00 1.52
C PHE A 4 -13.11 -13.11 0.95
N ALA A 5 -13.69 -13.94 0.08
CA ALA A 5 -13.01 -14.99 -0.65
C ALA A 5 -13.68 -15.22 -2.01
N THR A 6 -13.07 -16.00 -2.91
CA THR A 6 -13.77 -16.52 -4.10
C THR A 6 -14.32 -17.90 -3.79
N ASP A 7 -15.59 -18.12 -4.07
CA ASP A 7 -16.18 -19.47 -4.12
C ASP A 7 -15.63 -20.19 -5.36
N ILE A 8 -15.02 -21.38 -5.17
CA ILE A 8 -14.37 -22.12 -6.27
C ILE A 8 -15.40 -22.60 -7.31
N GLU A 9 -16.59 -23.00 -6.88
CA GLU A 9 -17.62 -23.56 -7.76
C GLU A 9 -18.22 -22.48 -8.65
N THR A 10 -18.47 -21.30 -8.09
CA THR A 10 -19.15 -20.21 -8.79
C THR A 10 -18.21 -19.15 -9.38
N GLY A 11 -16.95 -19.12 -8.95
CA GLY A 11 -15.97 -18.09 -9.30
C GLY A 11 -16.27 -16.70 -8.72
N ARG A 12 -17.32 -16.55 -7.91
CA ARG A 12 -17.78 -15.25 -7.39
C ARG A 12 -17.11 -14.87 -6.08
N THR A 13 -16.92 -13.56 -5.86
CA THR A 13 -16.51 -13.06 -4.55
C THR A 13 -17.66 -13.21 -3.55
N ILE A 14 -17.39 -13.81 -2.40
CA ILE A 14 -18.34 -14.00 -1.30
C ILE A 14 -17.81 -13.36 -0.03
N HIS A 15 -18.71 -12.77 0.77
CA HIS A 15 -18.40 -12.28 2.11
C HIS A 15 -18.62 -13.40 3.14
N ILE A 16 -17.85 -13.38 4.23
CA ILE A 16 -17.89 -14.43 5.27
C ILE A 16 -19.28 -14.61 5.90
N SER A 17 -20.12 -13.56 5.93
CA SER A 17 -21.51 -13.69 6.41
C SER A 17 -22.35 -14.66 5.59
N ASN A 18 -22.01 -14.81 4.31
CA ASN A 18 -22.76 -15.62 3.34
C ASN A 18 -22.03 -16.92 3.01
N ALA A 19 -20.88 -17.17 3.66
CA ALA A 19 -20.08 -18.35 3.43
C ALA A 19 -20.71 -19.58 4.10
N LEU A 20 -20.61 -20.72 3.43
CA LEU A 20 -21.05 -22.03 3.90
C LEU A 20 -19.82 -22.85 4.28
N ASN A 21 -19.83 -23.48 5.46
CA ASN A 21 -18.71 -24.32 5.92
C ASN A 21 -18.45 -25.54 5.02
N SER A 22 -19.46 -25.98 4.27
CA SER A 22 -19.37 -27.11 3.33
C SER A 22 -18.67 -26.77 2.01
N LYS A 23 -18.39 -25.49 1.74
CA LYS A 23 -17.84 -25.02 0.47
C LYS A 23 -16.35 -24.70 0.54
N ASN A 24 -15.71 -24.78 -0.62
CA ASN A 24 -14.31 -24.43 -0.78
C ASN A 24 -14.16 -23.00 -1.31
N TYR A 25 -13.27 -22.25 -0.66
CA TYR A 25 -12.98 -20.88 -1.01
C TYR A 25 -11.50 -20.70 -1.30
N ILE A 26 -11.16 -19.76 -2.17
CA ILE A 26 -9.78 -19.37 -2.45
C ILE A 26 -9.56 -17.89 -2.15
N CYS A 27 -8.38 -17.58 -1.64
CA CYS A 27 -7.94 -16.21 -1.50
C CYS A 27 -7.61 -15.64 -2.89
N LYS A 28 -8.29 -14.58 -3.33
CA LYS A 28 -7.96 -13.91 -4.62
C LYS A 28 -6.53 -13.37 -4.69
N VAL A 29 -5.89 -13.18 -3.54
CA VAL A 29 -4.56 -12.58 -3.46
C VAL A 29 -3.44 -13.60 -3.60
N CYS A 30 -3.61 -14.82 -3.08
CA CYS A 30 -2.55 -15.84 -3.11
C CYS A 30 -2.96 -17.17 -3.76
N GLY A 31 -4.22 -17.32 -4.15
CA GLY A 31 -4.75 -18.54 -4.77
C GLY A 31 -4.90 -19.75 -3.83
N THR A 32 -4.51 -19.62 -2.55
CA THR A 32 -4.59 -20.74 -1.60
C THR A 32 -5.98 -20.90 -0.97
N GLN A 33 -6.27 -22.12 -0.49
CA GLN A 33 -7.55 -22.48 0.10
C GLN A 33 -7.81 -21.75 1.42
N LEU A 34 -9.03 -21.22 1.53
CA LEU A 34 -9.59 -20.54 2.68
C LEU A 34 -10.71 -21.39 3.32
N PHE A 35 -10.79 -21.33 4.64
CA PHE A 35 -11.86 -21.92 5.45
C PHE A 35 -12.63 -20.82 6.18
N PRO A 36 -13.97 -20.82 6.11
CA PRO A 36 -14.78 -19.92 6.90
C PRO A 36 -14.65 -20.25 8.39
N ILE A 37 -14.40 -19.24 9.21
CA ILE A 37 -14.38 -19.32 10.68
C ILE A 37 -15.59 -18.58 11.21
N MET A 38 -16.60 -19.36 11.56
CA MET A 38 -17.88 -18.88 12.07
C MET A 38 -17.87 -18.92 13.60
N GLY A 39 -17.04 -18.06 14.20
CA GLY A 39 -16.99 -17.92 15.65
C GLY A 39 -18.25 -17.25 16.21
N THR A 40 -18.70 -17.70 17.38
CA THR A 40 -19.76 -17.04 18.17
C THR A 40 -19.20 -15.88 19.01
N VAL A 41 -17.92 -15.96 19.39
CA VAL A 41 -17.22 -14.95 20.22
C VAL A 41 -16.22 -14.10 19.43
N LYS A 42 -15.51 -14.68 18.45
CA LYS A 42 -14.55 -13.97 17.60
C LYS A 42 -15.22 -13.53 16.30
N LYS A 43 -14.82 -12.37 15.75
CA LYS A 43 -15.31 -11.88 14.45
C LYS A 43 -15.22 -12.98 13.39
N ARG A 44 -16.31 -13.19 12.65
CA ARG A 44 -16.34 -14.12 11.51
C ARG A 44 -15.30 -13.70 10.48
N HIS A 45 -14.46 -14.64 10.04
CA HIS A 45 -13.45 -14.38 9.00
C HIS A 45 -13.08 -15.66 8.24
N PHE A 46 -12.47 -15.51 7.07
CA PHE A 46 -11.79 -16.60 6.38
C PHE A 46 -10.37 -16.79 6.93
N ARG A 47 -9.98 -18.05 7.09
CA ARG A 47 -8.65 -18.48 7.55
C ARG A 47 -7.98 -19.37 6.51
N HIS A 48 -6.70 -19.13 6.27
CA HIS A 48 -5.90 -19.98 5.39
C HIS A 48 -5.66 -21.36 6.01
N LYS A 49 -5.52 -22.41 5.19
CA LYS A 49 -5.18 -23.78 5.64
C LYS A 49 -3.88 -23.85 6.45
N SER A 50 -2.92 -22.98 6.16
CA SER A 50 -1.61 -22.97 6.81
C SER A 50 -1.64 -22.22 8.16
N LEU A 51 -1.09 -22.85 9.20
CA LEU A 51 -0.91 -22.27 10.54
C LEU A 51 0.20 -21.20 10.61
N LYS A 52 1.05 -21.08 9.58
CA LYS A 52 1.98 -19.95 9.48
C LYS A 52 1.17 -18.70 9.19
N LYS A 53 1.40 -17.60 9.93
CA LYS A 53 0.79 -16.28 9.69
C LYS A 53 0.97 -15.90 8.22
N HIS A 54 0.00 -16.26 7.37
CA HIS A 54 0.05 -16.00 5.94
C HIS A 54 -0.22 -14.51 5.76
N GLN A 55 0.84 -13.71 5.77
CA GLN A 55 0.82 -12.42 5.12
C GLN A 55 0.86 -12.70 3.61
N HIS A 56 0.10 -11.96 2.81
CA HIS A 56 0.09 -12.05 1.35
C HIS A 56 1.43 -11.65 0.74
N ARG A 57 2.45 -12.47 0.98
CA ARG A 57 3.82 -12.26 0.56
C ARG A 57 4.08 -13.12 -0.67
N ILE A 58 4.43 -12.50 -1.79
CA ILE A 58 5.01 -13.18 -2.95
C ILE A 58 6.47 -12.73 -2.99
N ASN A 59 7.43 -13.66 -3.06
CA ASN A 59 8.87 -13.38 -2.94
C ASN A 59 9.25 -12.59 -1.67
N GLY A 60 8.52 -12.80 -0.57
CA GLY A 60 8.74 -12.07 0.70
C GLY A 60 8.05 -10.71 0.78
N GLU A 61 7.50 -10.18 -0.32
CA GLU A 61 6.88 -8.86 -0.41
C GLU A 61 5.36 -8.89 -0.29
N THR A 62 4.81 -7.99 0.54
CA THR A 62 3.35 -7.81 0.68
C THR A 62 2.71 -7.18 -0.57
N ARG A 63 1.38 -7.30 -0.73
CA ARG A 63 0.65 -6.58 -1.80
C ARG A 63 0.91 -5.07 -1.78
N LEU A 64 0.92 -4.45 -0.60
CA LEU A 64 1.20 -3.01 -0.43
C LEU A 64 2.58 -2.62 -0.94
N HIS A 65 3.58 -3.47 -0.68
CA HIS A 65 4.95 -3.26 -1.16
C HIS A 65 5.03 -3.21 -2.69
N ARG A 66 4.43 -4.21 -3.35
CA ARG A 66 4.40 -4.27 -4.82
C ARG A 66 3.63 -3.11 -5.45
N GLU A 67 2.50 -2.74 -4.86
CA GLU A 67 1.68 -1.67 -5.39
C GLU A 67 2.35 -0.30 -5.23
N ALA A 68 3.03 -0.09 -4.11
CA ALA A 68 3.81 1.13 -3.90
C ALA A 68 4.92 1.32 -4.93
N LYS A 69 5.64 0.24 -5.31
CA LYS A 69 6.63 0.29 -6.40
C LYS A 69 6.01 0.76 -7.72
N ARG A 70 4.85 0.19 -8.09
CA ARG A 70 4.13 0.55 -9.33
C ARG A 70 3.63 1.99 -9.31
N ILE A 71 3.14 2.46 -8.17
CA ILE A 71 2.71 3.85 -8.01
C ILE A 71 3.89 4.80 -8.25
N LEU A 72 5.07 4.52 -7.69
CA LEU A 72 6.27 5.34 -7.92
C LEU A 72 6.72 5.31 -9.39
N GLU A 73 6.68 4.14 -10.05
CA GLU A 73 7.00 3.99 -11.47
C GLU A 73 6.01 4.73 -12.38
N PHE A 74 4.71 4.67 -12.06
CA PHE A 74 3.65 5.27 -12.85
C PHE A 74 3.61 6.80 -12.70
N PHE A 75 3.57 7.28 -11.45
CA PHE A 75 3.44 8.71 -11.16
C PHE A 75 4.76 9.46 -11.23
N LYS A 76 5.90 8.76 -11.10
CA LYS A 76 7.23 9.36 -11.15
C LYS A 76 7.36 10.56 -10.22
N LEU A 77 6.81 10.43 -9.02
CA LEU A 77 6.72 11.52 -8.06
C LEU A 77 6.87 10.99 -6.64
N VAL A 78 7.58 11.74 -5.81
CA VAL A 78 7.73 11.43 -4.38
C VAL A 78 7.93 12.70 -3.57
N GLU A 79 7.33 12.77 -2.38
CA GLU A 79 7.69 13.74 -1.35
C GLU A 79 9.04 13.33 -0.73
N LEU A 80 10.00 14.25 -0.70
CA LEU A 80 11.29 13.98 -0.06
C LEU A 80 11.19 14.21 1.47
N PRO A 81 11.98 13.50 2.29
CA PRO A 81 12.05 13.73 3.74
C PRO A 81 12.51 15.15 4.11
N ASP A 82 12.42 15.50 5.39
CA ASP A 82 12.97 16.73 5.96
C ASP A 82 12.45 18.04 5.32
N GLN A 83 11.18 18.05 4.88
CA GLN A 83 10.52 19.21 4.26
C GLN A 83 11.20 19.70 2.96
N LEU A 84 11.94 18.81 2.30
CA LEU A 84 12.55 19.12 0.99
C LEU A 84 11.49 19.32 -0.10
N GLY A 85 10.29 18.76 0.10
CA GLY A 85 9.14 18.93 -0.77
C GLY A 85 9.03 17.82 -1.82
N PRO A 86 8.07 17.95 -2.74
CA PRO A 86 7.89 16.98 -3.82
C PRO A 86 8.98 17.10 -4.89
N ALA A 87 9.42 15.94 -5.37
CA ALA A 87 10.41 15.77 -6.41
C ALA A 87 9.90 14.84 -7.52
N GLU A 88 10.22 15.19 -8.76
CA GLU A 88 9.98 14.35 -9.93
C GLU A 88 11.07 13.27 -10.02
N LEU A 89 10.65 12.05 -10.33
CA LEU A 89 11.49 10.88 -10.47
C LEU A 89 11.72 10.57 -11.95
N GLU A 90 12.95 10.72 -12.39
CA GLU A 90 13.39 10.31 -13.72
C GLU A 90 14.00 8.91 -13.68
N TYR A 91 13.99 8.19 -14.81
CA TYR A 91 14.60 6.87 -14.94
C TYR A 91 14.26 5.87 -13.81
N VAL A 92 12.97 5.76 -13.48
CA VAL A 92 12.51 4.82 -12.45
C VAL A 92 12.74 3.37 -12.90
N GLN A 93 13.48 2.61 -12.10
CA GLN A 93 13.75 1.18 -12.31
C GLN A 93 13.43 0.41 -11.03
N LEU A 94 12.56 -0.59 -11.13
CA LEU A 94 12.17 -1.42 -10.00
C LEU A 94 13.17 -2.57 -9.81
N GLU A 95 13.57 -2.81 -8.56
CA GLU A 95 14.38 -3.98 -8.16
C GLU A 95 15.68 -4.16 -8.97
N LYS A 96 16.29 -3.08 -9.45
CA LYS A 96 17.56 -3.13 -10.15
C LYS A 96 18.70 -3.45 -9.18
N SER A 97 19.48 -4.49 -9.48
CA SER A 97 20.69 -4.79 -8.73
C SER A 97 21.80 -3.79 -9.06
N HIS A 98 22.48 -3.31 -8.03
CA HIS A 98 23.65 -2.45 -8.11
C HIS A 98 24.83 -3.19 -7.51
N ILE A 99 26.00 -3.07 -8.14
CA ILE A 99 27.23 -3.74 -7.75
C ILE A 99 28.32 -2.67 -7.58
N ARG A 100 28.97 -2.64 -6.42
CA ARG A 100 30.10 -1.76 -6.13
C ARG A 100 31.13 -2.51 -5.30
N GLY A 101 32.23 -2.89 -5.94
CA GLY A 101 33.23 -3.77 -5.33
C GLY A 101 32.59 -5.08 -4.85
N PRO A 102 32.78 -5.49 -3.58
CA PRO A 102 32.18 -6.71 -3.03
C PRO A 102 30.70 -6.55 -2.65
N HIS A 103 30.13 -5.33 -2.73
CA HIS A 103 28.78 -5.05 -2.29
C HIS A 103 27.78 -5.19 -3.43
N VAL A 104 26.72 -5.96 -3.19
CA VAL A 104 25.55 -6.05 -4.07
C VAL A 104 24.33 -5.60 -3.29
N ILE A 105 23.57 -4.66 -3.85
CA ILE A 105 22.32 -4.18 -3.27
C ILE A 105 21.22 -4.19 -4.32
N ARG A 106 19.99 -4.45 -3.89
CA ARG A 106 18.79 -4.36 -4.73
C ARG A 106 17.77 -3.48 -4.02
N PRO A 107 17.75 -2.18 -4.31
CA PRO A 107 16.74 -1.27 -3.82
C PRO A 107 15.37 -1.64 -4.38
N ASP A 108 14.29 -1.29 -3.68
CA ASP A 108 12.94 -1.53 -4.21
C ASP A 108 12.68 -0.67 -5.45
N VAL A 109 13.15 0.58 -5.41
CA VAL A 109 13.16 1.50 -6.55
C VAL A 109 14.50 2.22 -6.62
N THR A 110 15.03 2.30 -7.84
CA THR A 110 16.12 3.23 -8.20
C THR A 110 15.55 4.28 -9.12
N ALA A 111 15.85 5.54 -8.86
CA ALA A 111 15.38 6.65 -9.65
C ALA A 111 16.42 7.78 -9.68
N ARG A 112 16.15 8.81 -10.45
CA ARG A 112 16.96 10.02 -10.53
C ARG A 112 16.12 11.24 -10.18
N VAL A 113 16.65 12.15 -9.38
CA VAL A 113 16.05 13.47 -9.12
C VAL A 113 17.04 14.53 -9.59
N GLY A 114 16.72 15.21 -10.69
CA GLY A 114 17.68 16.08 -11.38
C GLY A 114 18.89 15.27 -11.86
N SER A 115 20.10 15.60 -11.42
CA SER A 115 21.32 14.85 -11.75
C SER A 115 21.67 13.73 -10.76
N GLN A 116 20.90 13.57 -9.67
CA GLN A 116 21.25 12.69 -8.56
C GLN A 116 20.49 11.37 -8.65
N GLU A 117 21.21 10.25 -8.63
CA GLU A 117 20.59 8.94 -8.40
C GLU A 117 20.15 8.83 -6.92
N ILE A 118 18.98 8.23 -6.72
CA ILE A 118 18.40 7.96 -5.40
C ILE A 118 17.87 6.52 -5.34
N PHE A 119 17.93 5.95 -4.14
CA PHE A 119 17.30 4.69 -3.79
C PHE A 119 16.06 4.94 -2.92
N ILE A 120 15.01 4.15 -3.14
CA ILE A 120 13.78 4.18 -2.36
C ILE A 120 13.50 2.77 -1.85
N GLU A 121 13.29 2.65 -0.55
CA GLU A 121 12.94 1.44 0.17
C GLU A 121 11.51 1.55 0.70
N ILE A 122 10.73 0.48 0.63
CA ILE A 122 9.33 0.44 1.07
C ILE A 122 9.21 -0.44 2.32
N LYS A 123 8.93 0.19 3.45
CA LYS A 123 8.70 -0.52 4.71
C LYS A 123 7.21 -0.80 4.90
N VAL A 124 6.88 -2.08 5.14
CA VAL A 124 5.48 -2.49 5.42
C VAL A 124 5.33 -3.17 6.77
N THR A 125 6.24 -4.04 7.17
CA THR A 125 6.11 -4.79 8.45
C THR A 125 7.40 -4.87 9.24
N HIS A 126 8.54 -4.87 8.55
CA HIS A 126 9.86 -4.79 9.15
C HIS A 126 10.64 -3.69 8.43
N ALA A 127 11.43 -2.92 9.18
CA ALA A 127 12.32 -1.93 8.62
C ALA A 127 13.44 -2.60 7.79
N VAL A 128 14.16 -1.80 7.00
CA VAL A 128 15.43 -2.21 6.37
C VAL A 128 16.33 -2.86 7.44
N SER A 129 16.80 -4.09 7.18
CA SER A 129 17.69 -4.78 8.10
C SER A 129 19.04 -4.07 8.22
N GLU A 130 19.72 -4.20 9.36
CA GLU A 130 21.05 -3.61 9.57
C GLU A 130 22.04 -4.02 8.47
N TYR A 131 22.01 -5.29 8.06
CA TYR A 131 22.80 -5.79 6.93
C TYR A 131 22.54 -5.06 5.61
N LYS A 132 21.27 -4.75 5.31
CA LYS A 132 20.90 -4.02 4.09
C LYS A 132 21.31 -2.56 4.20
N ARG A 133 21.19 -1.96 5.39
CA ARG A 133 21.61 -0.60 5.69
C ARG A 133 23.11 -0.40 5.47
N ASP A 134 23.96 -1.29 5.97
CA ASP A 134 25.41 -1.18 5.81
C ASP A 134 25.84 -1.22 4.34
N ARG A 135 25.18 -2.08 3.55
CA ARG A 135 25.39 -2.13 2.10
C ARG A 135 24.94 -0.83 1.43
N LEU A 136 23.75 -0.32 1.74
CA LEU A 136 23.26 0.96 1.20
C LEU A 136 24.22 2.12 1.51
N LEU A 137 24.78 2.17 2.72
CA LEU A 137 25.79 3.15 3.11
C LEU A 137 27.06 3.04 2.24
N ALA A 138 27.53 1.83 1.95
CA ALA A 138 28.70 1.59 1.10
C ALA A 138 28.52 2.09 -0.35
N PHE A 139 27.28 2.15 -0.86
CA PHE A 139 27.01 2.69 -2.19
C PHE A 139 27.13 4.21 -2.25
N ASN A 140 27.03 4.91 -1.12
CA ASN A 140 27.01 6.35 -1.05
C ASN A 140 26.04 6.95 -2.10
N ILE A 141 24.77 6.58 -1.99
CA ILE A 141 23.65 7.06 -2.81
C ILE A 141 22.53 7.45 -1.84
N ASP A 142 21.88 8.59 -2.06
CA ASP A 142 20.80 9.04 -1.17
C ASP A 142 19.69 8.00 -1.15
N THR A 143 19.34 7.53 0.04
CA THR A 143 18.38 6.44 0.21
C THR A 143 17.26 6.89 1.14
N ILE A 144 16.03 6.85 0.65
CA ILE A 144 14.83 7.16 1.44
C ILE A 144 14.06 5.87 1.76
N GLU A 145 13.48 5.79 2.95
CA GLU A 145 12.52 4.74 3.32
C GLU A 145 11.12 5.37 3.41
N ILE A 146 10.13 4.76 2.75
CA ILE A 146 8.71 5.11 2.84
C ILE A 146 8.02 4.09 3.75
N ASP A 147 7.49 4.54 4.89
CA ASP A 147 6.87 3.68 5.89
C ASP A 147 5.35 3.56 5.70
N LEU A 148 4.94 2.45 5.09
CA LEU A 148 3.54 2.07 4.86
C LEU A 148 2.99 1.16 5.96
N SER A 149 3.70 0.96 7.07
CA SER A 149 3.25 0.03 8.12
C SER A 149 1.89 0.39 8.73
N MET A 150 1.55 1.69 8.80
CA MET A 150 0.26 2.17 9.28
C MET A 150 -0.93 1.85 8.35
N TYR A 151 -0.66 1.40 7.13
CA TYR A 151 -1.65 1.07 6.11
C TYR A 151 -1.93 -0.43 6.02
N VAL A 152 -1.15 -1.26 6.74
CA VAL A 152 -1.33 -2.71 6.80
C VAL A 152 -2.64 -3.07 7.48
N GLY A 153 -3.41 -3.97 6.85
CA GLY A 153 -4.62 -4.51 7.45
C GLY A 153 -5.82 -3.56 7.47
N ARG A 154 -5.70 -2.35 6.89
CA ARG A 154 -6.86 -1.48 6.65
C ARG A 154 -7.79 -2.14 5.64
N THR A 155 -9.04 -2.37 6.06
CA THR A 155 -10.06 -3.05 5.25
C THR A 155 -10.62 -2.18 4.12
N THR A 156 -10.47 -0.86 4.21
CA THR A 156 -11.09 0.13 3.31
C THR A 156 -10.09 1.13 2.74
N LEU A 157 -8.83 0.74 2.54
CA LEU A 157 -7.87 1.62 1.87
C LEU A 157 -8.22 1.72 0.40
N SER A 158 -8.69 2.89 -0.05
CA SER A 158 -8.97 3.13 -1.46
C SER A 158 -7.66 3.19 -2.26
N GLU A 159 -7.75 2.99 -3.57
CA GLU A 159 -6.61 3.13 -4.48
C GLU A 159 -6.02 4.55 -4.39
N HIS A 160 -6.89 5.57 -4.37
CA HIS A 160 -6.49 6.96 -4.20
C HIS A 160 -5.73 7.20 -2.89
N ASP A 161 -6.22 6.68 -1.76
CA ASP A 161 -5.54 6.86 -0.47
C ASP A 161 -4.19 6.14 -0.43
N LEU A 162 -4.06 5.01 -1.14
CA LEU A 162 -2.77 4.33 -1.27
C LEU A 162 -1.80 5.13 -2.14
N GLN A 163 -2.26 5.69 -3.26
CA GLN A 163 -1.45 6.59 -4.10
C GLN A 163 -0.96 7.79 -3.29
N MET A 164 -1.86 8.44 -2.56
CA MET A 164 -1.53 9.57 -1.70
C MET A 164 -0.58 9.19 -0.57
N ALA A 165 -0.77 8.03 0.06
CA ALA A 165 0.16 7.50 1.05
C ALA A 165 1.57 7.34 0.48
N VAL A 166 1.69 6.65 -0.65
CA VAL A 166 2.98 6.35 -1.28
C VAL A 166 3.69 7.63 -1.73
N ILE A 167 2.97 8.55 -2.38
CA ILE A 167 3.57 9.75 -2.97
C ILE A 167 3.81 10.84 -1.92
N PHE A 168 2.88 11.07 -0.97
CA PHE A 168 2.93 12.24 -0.07
C PHE A 168 2.73 11.98 1.42
N ASP A 169 1.82 11.10 1.84
CA ASP A 169 1.33 11.14 3.23
C ASP A 169 2.09 10.21 4.19
N ALA A 170 2.60 9.09 3.68
CA ALA A 170 3.33 8.14 4.52
C ALA A 170 4.60 8.78 5.10
N ARG A 171 5.00 8.36 6.30
CA ARG A 171 6.24 8.84 6.92
C ARG A 171 7.43 8.47 6.03
N ARG A 172 8.35 9.41 5.85
CA ARG A 172 9.60 9.21 5.10
C ARG A 172 10.81 9.62 5.93
N THR A 173 11.90 8.88 5.77
CA THR A 173 13.16 9.16 6.44
C THR A 173 14.33 8.86 5.51
N PHE A 174 15.42 9.60 5.64
CA PHE A 174 16.69 9.18 5.02
C PHE A 174 17.26 7.98 5.78
N VAL A 175 17.51 6.88 5.07
CA VAL A 175 18.34 5.77 5.54
C VAL A 175 19.81 6.16 5.41
N HIS A 176 20.14 6.80 4.29
CA HIS A 176 21.44 7.41 4.01
C HIS A 176 21.24 8.75 3.29
N ARG A 177 22.06 9.73 3.63
CA ARG A 177 22.09 11.04 2.98
C ARG A 177 23.54 11.50 2.85
N ARG A 178 23.95 11.84 1.62
CA ARG A 178 25.33 12.24 1.30
C ARG A 178 25.70 13.68 1.66
N GLY A 179 24.70 14.52 1.93
CA GLY A 179 24.90 15.93 2.23
C GLY A 179 23.72 16.80 1.83
N ILE A 180 23.94 18.11 1.73
CA ILE A 180 22.94 19.09 1.29
C ILE A 180 22.93 19.12 -0.24
N HIS A 181 22.06 18.31 -0.85
CA HIS A 181 21.72 18.45 -2.26
C HIS A 181 20.43 19.26 -2.40
N LEU A 182 20.47 20.29 -3.25
CA LEU A 182 19.27 20.98 -3.70
C LEU A 182 18.60 20.08 -4.74
N PHE A 183 17.63 19.28 -4.30
CA PHE A 183 16.77 18.58 -5.23
C PHE A 183 15.93 19.63 -5.96
N PRO A 184 15.89 19.61 -7.31
CA PRO A 184 15.02 20.49 -8.07
C PRO A 184 13.59 20.29 -7.57
N ARG A 185 13.02 21.33 -6.95
CA ARG A 185 11.61 21.32 -6.60
C ARG A 185 10.81 21.27 -7.89
N LEU A 186 9.64 20.63 -7.85
CA LEU A 186 8.67 20.71 -8.94
C LEU A 186 8.54 22.16 -9.41
N THR A 187 8.51 22.36 -10.73
CA THR A 187 8.19 23.68 -11.29
C THR A 187 6.85 24.15 -10.71
N SER A 188 6.71 25.45 -10.48
CA SER A 188 5.52 26.02 -9.83
C SER A 188 4.21 25.57 -10.49
N ARG A 189 4.20 25.36 -11.81
CA ARG A 189 3.06 24.85 -12.58
C ARG A 189 2.68 23.40 -12.25
N LEU A 190 3.64 22.47 -12.22
CA LEU A 190 3.36 21.08 -11.87
C LEU A 190 2.97 20.96 -10.40
N TYR A 191 3.65 21.69 -9.51
CA TYR A 191 3.28 21.77 -8.10
C TYR A 191 1.85 22.30 -7.89
N HIS A 192 1.44 23.36 -8.61
CA HIS A 192 0.08 23.89 -8.53
C HIS A 192 -0.95 22.95 -9.15
N PHE A 193 -0.63 22.33 -10.29
CA PHE A 193 -1.50 21.32 -10.92
C PHE A 193 -1.73 20.12 -9.99
N TRP A 194 -0.67 19.63 -9.34
CA TRP A 194 -0.74 18.52 -8.40
C TRP A 194 -1.39 18.89 -7.07
N ASN A 195 -1.17 20.10 -6.53
CA ASN A 195 -1.91 20.58 -5.36
C ASN A 195 -3.39 20.81 -5.67
N LYS A 196 -3.71 21.24 -6.90
CA LYS A 196 -5.09 21.32 -7.40
C LYS A 196 -5.70 19.93 -7.53
N LEU A 197 -4.96 18.93 -8.03
CA LEU A 197 -5.37 17.52 -8.03
C LEU A 197 -5.57 16.96 -6.61
N ARG A 198 -4.64 17.19 -5.68
CA ARG A 198 -4.82 16.87 -4.23
C ARG A 198 -6.09 17.52 -3.66
N GLY A 199 -6.40 18.75 -4.05
CA GLY A 199 -7.61 19.46 -3.64
C GLY A 199 -8.90 18.93 -4.29
N LEU A 200 -8.84 18.54 -5.57
CA LEU A 200 -9.95 18.00 -6.37
C LEU A 200 -10.24 16.54 -6.05
N LEU A 201 -9.24 15.79 -5.58
CA LEU A 201 -9.33 14.39 -5.18
C LEU A 201 -9.59 14.21 -3.67
N LYS A 202 -9.78 15.30 -2.90
CA LYS A 202 -10.38 15.18 -1.57
C LYS A 202 -11.69 14.41 -1.73
N PRO A 203 -11.93 13.32 -0.98
CA PRO A 203 -13.21 12.65 -1.04
C PRO A 203 -14.29 13.70 -0.78
N ARG A 204 -15.25 13.82 -1.71
CA ARG A 204 -16.56 14.40 -1.34
C ARG A 204 -16.97 13.61 -0.10
N ARG A 205 -17.28 14.34 0.98
CA ARG A 205 -17.59 13.82 2.33
C ARG A 205 -18.08 12.38 2.25
N PRO A 206 -17.59 11.44 3.09
CA PRO A 206 -18.13 10.08 3.09
C PRO A 206 -19.64 10.19 3.09
N MET A 207 -20.26 9.69 2.02
CA MET A 207 -21.70 9.72 1.86
C MET A 207 -22.23 9.02 3.10
N LYS A 208 -22.85 9.79 4.00
CA LYS A 208 -23.54 9.22 5.16
C LYS A 208 -24.58 8.30 4.54
N PHE A 209 -24.33 7.00 4.60
CA PHE A 209 -25.40 6.03 4.44
C PHE A 209 -26.30 6.32 5.63
N GLN A 210 -27.42 7.01 5.38
CA GLN A 210 -28.50 7.04 6.35
C GLN A 210 -28.89 5.59 6.55
N ASP A 211 -28.62 5.08 7.75
CA ASP A 211 -29.21 3.84 8.22
C ASP A 211 -30.72 3.98 8.03
N ARG A 212 -31.28 3.20 7.09
CA ARG A 212 -32.71 2.95 7.11
C ARG A 212 -32.95 2.08 8.31
N ASP A 213 -33.60 2.67 9.29
CA ASP A 213 -34.14 1.98 10.45
C ASP A 213 -35.03 0.81 9.98
N PRO A 214 -34.73 -0.44 10.36
CA PRO A 214 -35.58 -1.58 10.01
C PRO A 214 -36.83 -1.68 10.89
N ASP A 215 -36.99 -0.82 11.91
CA ASP A 215 -38.08 -0.91 12.88
C ASP A 215 -38.95 0.37 12.91
N SER A 216 -39.76 0.52 11.88
CA SER A 216 -41.04 1.24 12.04
C SER A 216 -42.17 0.41 11.44
N GLY A 217 -42.38 -0.77 12.02
CA GLY A 217 -43.66 -1.45 11.93
C GLY A 217 -44.71 -0.65 12.68
N GLN A 218 -45.64 -0.02 11.95
CA GLN A 218 -46.97 0.24 12.46
C GLN A 218 -47.98 0.21 11.31
N SER A 219 -48.75 -0.87 11.34
CA SER A 219 -50.00 -1.13 10.64
C SER A 219 -51.05 -0.07 10.95
N TYR A 220 -51.75 0.48 9.94
CA TYR A 220 -53.20 0.68 9.99
C TYR A 220 -53.77 0.64 8.57
N TRP A 221 -54.73 -0.25 8.38
CA TRP A 221 -55.73 -0.16 7.34
C TRP A 221 -56.55 1.13 7.54
N ASN A 222 -56.90 1.83 6.47
CA ASN A 222 -58.26 2.33 6.27
C ASN A 222 -58.49 2.77 4.82
N PHE A 223 -59.55 2.20 4.26
CA PHE A 223 -60.28 2.70 3.09
C PHE A 223 -60.91 4.06 3.41
N GLY A 224 -61.01 4.91 2.39
CA GLY A 224 -61.73 6.18 2.39
C GLY A 224 -61.47 6.93 1.09
#